data_AF-A0A7Y8L7M5-F1
#
_entry.id   AF-A0A7Y8L7M5-F1
#
_cell.length_a   1.000
_cell.length_b   1.000
_cell.length_c   1.000
_cell.angle_alpha   90.00
_cell.angle_beta   90.00
_cell.angle_gamma   90.00
#
_symmetry.space_group_name_H-M   'P 1'
#
loop_
_entity.id
_entity.type
_entity.pdbx_description
1 polymer ?
#
loop_
_entity_poly.entity_id
_entity_poly.type
_entity_poly.pdbx_seq_one_letter_code
_entity_poly.pdbx_strand_id
1 'polypeptide(L)'
;MKPIERQIRDLQKELAETQKEQSSLRLQPCKGDAEIRAKDARLDEMDKRARSLKESIRELERKNRDRISEPSKNEEYESPFV
;
A
#
# COMPACT_ATOMS: atom_id res chain seq x y z
N MET A 1 17.36 -0.20 -4.85
CA MET A 1 16.57 0.65 -3.93
C MET A 1 15.33 1.26 -4.58
N LYS A 2 15.42 1.94 -5.73
CA LYS A 2 14.31 2.70 -6.34
C LYS A 2 12.98 1.96 -6.69
N PRO A 3 12.93 0.67 -7.09
CA PRO A 3 11.68 0.09 -7.57
C PRO A 3 10.68 -0.24 -6.46
N ILE A 4 11.14 -0.71 -5.30
CA ILE A 4 10.27 -1.05 -4.16
C ILE A 4 9.70 0.23 -3.54
N GLU A 5 10.53 1.27 -3.38
CA GLU A 5 10.05 2.58 -2.91
C GLU A 5 9.02 3.20 -3.85
N ARG A 6 9.19 3.02 -5.17
CA ARG A 6 8.22 3.48 -6.16
C ARG A 6 6.90 2.72 -6.03
N GLN A 7 6.95 1.39 -5.89
CA GLN A 7 5.76 0.57 -5.64
C GLN A 7 5.04 0.94 -4.35
N ILE A 8 5.78 1.22 -3.26
CA ILE A 8 5.18 1.68 -2.00
C ILE A 8 4.47 3.02 -2.20
N ARG A 9 5.10 3.98 -2.90
CA ARG A 9 4.46 5.28 -3.19
C ARG A 9 3.22 5.13 -4.07
N ASP A 10 3.25 4.26 -5.07
CA ASP A 10 2.13 4.02 -5.96
C ASP A 10 0.95 3.40 -5.19
N LEU A 11 1.19 2.42 -4.33
CA LEU A 11 0.16 1.84 -3.45
C LEU A 11 -0.36 2.84 -2.40
N GLN A 12 0.48 3.73 -1.89
CA GLN A 12 0.07 4.80 -0.98
C GLN A 12 -0.86 5.81 -1.69
N LYS A 13 -0.59 6.13 -2.96
CA LYS A 13 -1.49 6.95 -3.77
C LYS A 13 -2.82 6.25 -4.00
N GLU A 14 -2.80 4.98 -4.38
CA GLU A 14 -4.02 4.18 -4.59
C GLU A 14 -4.87 4.09 -3.31
N LEU A 15 -4.21 3.95 -2.15
CA LEU A 15 -4.88 4.00 -0.85
C LEU A 15 -5.55 5.36 -0.59
N ALA A 16 -4.85 6.47 -0.88
CA ALA A 16 -5.38 7.81 -0.71
C ALA A 16 -6.57 8.09 -1.66
N GLU A 17 -6.49 7.63 -2.90
CA GLU A 17 -7.58 7.71 -3.87
C GLU A 17 -8.81 6.91 -3.40
N THR A 18 -8.59 5.68 -2.92
CA THR A 18 -9.66 4.83 -2.35
C THR A 18 -10.35 5.52 -1.17
N GLN A 19 -9.57 6.14 -0.26
CA GLN A 19 -10.11 6.89 0.88
C GLN A 19 -10.90 8.13 0.45
N LYS A 20 -10.44 8.83 -0.59
CA LYS A 20 -11.15 9.98 -1.16
C LYS A 20 -12.47 9.57 -1.78
N GLU A 21 -12.48 8.47 -2.55
CA GLU A 21 -13.70 7.94 -3.15
C GLU A 21 -14.68 7.45 -2.06
N GLN A 22 -14.18 6.80 -1.00
CA GLN A 22 -14.99 6.42 0.17
C GLN A 22 -15.64 7.64 0.84
N SER A 23 -14.88 8.72 1.02
CA SER A 23 -15.37 9.98 1.63
C SER A 23 -16.41 10.66 0.74
N SER A 24 -16.18 10.68 -0.58
CA SER A 24 -17.14 11.18 -1.56
C SER A 24 -18.45 10.39 -1.51
N LEU A 25 -18.34 9.05 -1.49
CA LEU A 25 -19.49 8.16 -1.42
C LEU A 25 -20.29 8.40 -0.14
N ARG A 26 -19.63 8.56 1.02
CA ARG A 26 -20.29 8.90 2.30
C ARG A 26 -21.11 10.18 2.23
N LEU A 27 -20.64 11.20 1.53
CA LEU A 27 -21.33 12.49 1.40
C LEU A 27 -22.49 12.47 0.39
N GLN A 28 -22.58 11.47 -0.49
CA GLN A 28 -23.69 11.40 -1.46
C GLN A 28 -25.03 11.15 -0.75
N PRO A 29 -26.06 11.95 -1.03
CA PRO A 29 -27.41 11.72 -0.51
C PRO A 29 -28.01 10.46 -1.14
N CYS A 30 -28.77 9.70 -0.35
CA CYS A 30 -29.49 8.51 -0.81
C CYS A 30 -31.00 8.82 -0.88
N LYS A 31 -31.68 8.30 -1.89
CA LYS A 31 -33.12 8.51 -2.11
C LYS A 31 -34.01 7.47 -1.41
N GLY A 32 -33.42 6.41 -0.85
CA GLY A 32 -34.15 5.40 -0.08
C GLY A 32 -33.29 4.21 0.36
N ASP A 33 -33.92 3.27 1.07
CA ASP A 33 -33.25 2.14 1.75
C ASP A 33 -32.43 1.24 0.83
N ALA A 34 -32.89 1.04 -0.41
CA ALA A 34 -32.15 0.23 -1.38
C ALA A 34 -30.81 0.88 -1.76
N GLU A 35 -30.79 2.20 -1.93
CA GLU A 35 -29.56 2.95 -2.21
C GLU A 35 -28.65 3.01 -0.98
N ILE A 36 -29.21 3.10 0.23
CA ILE A 36 -28.45 3.01 1.48
C ILE A 36 -27.73 1.67 1.58
N ARG A 37 -28.45 0.55 1.39
CA ARG A 37 -27.85 -0.79 1.42
C ARG A 37 -26.78 -1.00 0.35
N ALA A 38 -27.01 -0.50 -0.87
CA ALA A 38 -26.03 -0.57 -1.94
C ALA A 38 -24.77 0.27 -1.63
N LYS A 39 -24.96 1.44 -1.02
CA LYS A 39 -23.87 2.31 -0.59
C LYS A 39 -23.07 1.69 0.55
N ASP A 40 -23.73 1.09 1.54
CA ASP A 40 -23.06 0.39 2.64
C ASP A 40 -22.23 -0.79 2.12
N ALA A 41 -22.78 -1.60 1.22
CA ALA A 41 -22.03 -2.70 0.59
C ALA A 41 -20.79 -2.19 -0.16
N ARG A 42 -20.92 -1.08 -0.89
CA ARG A 42 -19.79 -0.47 -1.61
C ARG A 42 -18.75 0.12 -0.64
N LEU A 43 -19.16 0.71 0.47
CA LEU A 43 -18.25 1.17 1.52
C LEU A 43 -17.49 0.00 2.15
N ASP A 44 -18.15 -1.12 2.41
CA ASP A 44 -17.52 -2.34 2.93
C ASP A 44 -16.48 -2.91 1.97
N GLU A 45 -16.76 -2.92 0.66
CA GLU A 45 -15.80 -3.34 -0.37
C GLU A 45 -14.57 -2.42 -0.40
N MET A 46 -14.78 -1.11 -0.28
CA MET A 46 -13.68 -0.14 -0.21
C MET A 46 -12.84 -0.32 1.05
N ASP A 47 -13.46 -0.61 2.19
CA ASP A 47 -12.75 -0.89 3.43
C ASP A 47 -11.92 -2.18 3.32
N LYS A 48 -12.44 -3.22 2.66
CA LYS A 48 -11.68 -4.44 2.37
C LYS A 48 -10.47 -4.15 1.47
N ARG A 49 -10.66 -3.40 0.36
CA ARG A 49 -9.55 -2.99 -0.52
C ARG A 49 -8.50 -2.18 0.23
N ALA A 50 -8.91 -1.21 1.04
CA ALA A 50 -7.99 -0.39 1.83
C ALA A 50 -7.17 -1.23 2.83
N ARG A 51 -7.75 -2.29 3.42
CA ARG A 51 -7.01 -3.23 4.27
C ARG A 51 -5.97 -4.01 3.47
N SER A 52 -6.35 -4.58 2.32
CA SER A 52 -5.43 -5.32 1.45
C SER A 52 -4.27 -4.46 0.94
N LEU A 53 -4.53 -3.19 0.58
CA LEU A 53 -3.50 -2.24 0.19
C LEU A 53 -2.53 -1.94 1.36
N LYS A 54 -3.05 -1.74 2.57
CA LYS A 54 -2.22 -1.54 3.77
C LYS A 54 -1.35 -2.75 4.09
N GLU A 55 -1.87 -3.96 3.94
CA GLU A 55 -1.09 -5.19 4.11
C GLU A 55 0.01 -5.30 3.07
N SER A 56 -0.31 -5.04 1.80
CA SER A 56 0.66 -5.05 0.70
C SER A 56 1.79 -4.02 0.92
N ILE A 57 1.46 -2.82 1.37
CA ILE A 57 2.45 -1.80 1.75
C ILE A 57 3.35 -2.31 2.88
N ARG A 58 2.78 -2.86 3.96
CA ARG A 58 3.55 -3.40 5.09
C ARG A 58 4.48 -4.54 4.70
N GLU A 59 4.07 -5.41 3.78
CA GLU A 59 4.91 -6.46 3.25
C GLU A 59 6.07 -5.92 2.41
N LEU A 60 5.80 -4.94 1.53
CA LEU A 60 6.84 -4.29 0.74
C LEU A 60 7.82 -3.51 1.62
N GLU A 61 7.34 -2.85 2.68
CA GLU A 61 8.19 -2.19 3.68
C GLU A 61 9.05 -3.18 4.46
N ARG A 62 8.55 -4.37 4.76
CA ARG A 62 9.35 -5.47 5.35
C ARG A 62 10.41 -5.95 4.38
N LYS A 63 10.03 -6.31 3.14
CA LYS A 63 10.97 -6.70 2.09
C LYS A 63 12.06 -5.65 1.83
N ASN A 64 11.71 -4.36 1.92
CA ASN A 64 12.67 -3.27 1.78
C ASN A 64 13.66 -3.25 2.95
N ARG A 65 13.17 -3.41 4.19
CA ARG A 65 14.03 -3.50 5.38
C ARG A 65 14.94 -4.72 5.37
N ASP A 66 14.42 -5.89 5.00
CA ASP A 66 15.19 -7.13 4.95
C ASP A 66 16.34 -7.01 3.93
N ARG A 67 16.07 -6.42 2.76
CA ARG A 67 17.10 -6.11 1.74
C ARG A 67 18.13 -5.06 2.16
N ILE A 68 17.76 -4.13 3.05
CA ILE A 68 18.70 -3.16 3.63
C ILE A 68 19.53 -3.83 4.73
N SER A 69 18.97 -4.82 5.42
CA SER A 69 19.62 -5.57 6.50
C SER A 69 20.53 -6.70 6.01
N GLU A 70 20.34 -7.19 4.78
CA GLU A 70 21.31 -8.06 4.14
C GLU A 70 22.62 -7.26 3.98
N PRO A 71 23.66 -7.56 4.78
CA PRO A 71 24.94 -6.92 4.56
C PRO A 71 25.35 -7.34 3.15
N SER A 72 25.62 -6.35 2.30
CA SER A 72 26.48 -6.55 1.13
C SER A 72 27.63 -7.42 1.63
N LYS A 73 27.75 -8.65 1.12
CA LYS A 73 28.94 -9.45 1.33
C LYS A 73 30.05 -8.58 0.75
N ASN A 74 30.75 -7.87 1.62
CA ASN A 74 31.97 -7.18 1.27
C ASN A 74 32.87 -8.31 0.79
N GLU A 75 33.01 -8.44 -0.52
CA GLU A 75 34.10 -9.18 -1.11
C GLU A 75 35.36 -8.61 -0.46
N GLU A 76 35.99 -9.42 0.38
CA GLU A 76 37.28 -9.13 0.97
C GLU A 76 38.22 -8.72 -0.16
N TYR A 77 38.55 -7.44 -0.19
CA TYR A 77 39.60 -6.93 -1.07
C TYR A 77 40.93 -7.47 -0.56
N GLU A 78 41.38 -8.60 -1.11
CA GLU A 78 42.75 -9.05 -0.94
C GLU A 78 43.66 -8.11 -1.75
N SER A 79 44.35 -7.23 -1.03
CA SER A 79 45.37 -6.35 -1.59
C SER A 79 46.52 -7.19 -2.18
N PRO A 80 46.92 -6.98 -3.44
CA PRO A 80 47.98 -7.77 -4.10
C PRO A 80 49.41 -7.30 -3.73
N PHE A 81 49.56 -6.51 -2.67
CA PHE A 81 50.84 -6.02 -2.18
C PHE A 81 51.15 -6.61 -0.80
N VAL A 82 51.56 -7.88 -0.76
CA VAL A 82 52.27 -8.52 0.36
C VAL A 82 53.48 -9.25 -0.21
#